data_AF-A0A661QVQ7-F1
#
_entry.id   AF-A0A661QVQ7-F1
#
_cell.length_a   1.000
_cell.length_b   1.000
_cell.length_c   1.000
_cell.angle_alpha   90.00
_cell.angle_beta   90.00
_cell.angle_gamma   90.00
#
_symmetry.space_group_name_H-M   'P 1'
#
loop_
_entity.id
_entity.type
_entity.pdbx_description
1 polymer ?
#
loop_
_entity_poly.entity_id
_entity_poly.type
_entity_poly.pdbx_seq_one_letter_code
_entity_poly.pdbx_strand_id
1 'polypeptide(L)'
;MFKRINFDNITIVLHRPRHPENIGSVARAMCNMGFGRLVVIDPPNFDRKKILKLATHAASHIVDKSSICSDLKDALSHFNYVVGATARLGGQRQVVNTPSKLAQKLAPISIENRIAIVFGPEDRGLSNEDIRYCHILVNIPTAEFSSLNLAQAVMIICYKIFITGLEKNMESAPRLASRHELDGMYDQLKDILVRISYINPENPDYWINNLRHFFSRLQLRAKEVSIIRGICRQIDWYGKKCYGDGQDDVVK
;
A
#
# COMPACT_ATOMS: atom_id res chain seq x y z
N MET A 1 -25.67 6.11 -11.80
CA MET A 1 -25.50 4.93 -10.90
C MET A 1 -24.84 5.42 -9.62
N PHE A 2 -25.48 5.24 -8.46
CA PHE A 2 -24.91 5.67 -7.18
C PHE A 2 -23.65 4.87 -6.88
N LYS A 3 -22.49 5.53 -6.85
CA LYS A 3 -21.23 4.89 -6.45
C LYS A 3 -21.11 4.92 -4.93
N ARG A 4 -20.75 3.77 -4.34
CA ARG A 4 -20.50 3.58 -2.90
C ARG A 4 -19.14 2.92 -2.72
N ILE A 5 -18.68 2.86 -1.48
CA ILE A 5 -17.47 2.11 -1.13
C ILE A 5 -17.60 0.68 -1.64
N ASN A 6 -16.59 0.24 -2.40
CA ASN A 6 -16.49 -1.14 -2.86
C ASN A 6 -15.57 -1.91 -1.90
N PHE A 7 -16.16 -2.67 -0.98
CA PHE A 7 -15.40 -3.46 0.01
C PHE A 7 -14.55 -4.56 -0.63
N ASP A 8 -14.91 -5.05 -1.82
CA ASP A 8 -14.08 -6.03 -2.55
C ASP A 8 -12.75 -5.44 -3.02
N ASN A 9 -12.65 -4.12 -3.13
CA ASN A 9 -11.41 -3.45 -3.46
C ASN A 9 -10.57 -3.11 -2.23
N ILE A 10 -11.04 -3.37 -1.00
CA ILE A 10 -10.27 -3.13 0.23
C ILE A 10 -9.82 -4.45 0.82
N THR A 11 -8.51 -4.64 0.90
CA THR A 11 -7.89 -5.85 1.45
C THR A 11 -7.19 -5.52 2.75
N ILE A 12 -7.51 -6.30 3.79
CA ILE A 12 -6.77 -6.27 5.06
C ILE A 12 -5.53 -7.14 4.89
N VAL A 13 -4.37 -6.58 5.22
CA VAL A 13 -3.07 -7.24 5.10
C VAL A 13 -2.45 -7.35 6.50
N LEU A 14 -2.18 -8.58 6.93
CA LEU A 14 -1.50 -8.86 8.19
C LEU A 14 -0.05 -9.22 7.91
N HIS A 15 0.88 -8.34 8.26
CA HIS A 15 2.30 -8.58 8.10
C HIS A 15 2.88 -9.21 9.38
N ARG A 16 3.34 -10.46 9.25
CA ARG A 16 3.97 -11.27 10.29
C ARG A 16 3.18 -11.36 11.61
N PRO A 17 1.87 -11.69 11.57
CA PRO A 17 1.08 -11.84 12.79
C PRO A 17 1.62 -12.99 13.64
N ARG A 18 1.94 -12.71 14.91
CA ARG A 18 2.60 -13.68 15.79
C ARG A 18 1.65 -14.76 16.29
N HIS A 19 0.38 -14.42 16.49
CA HIS A 19 -0.60 -15.34 17.06
C HIS A 19 -1.69 -15.72 16.05
N PRO A 20 -1.87 -17.02 15.72
CA PRO A 20 -2.92 -17.45 14.80
C PRO A 20 -4.34 -17.06 15.29
N GLU A 21 -4.55 -16.99 16.60
CA GLU A 21 -5.81 -16.54 17.20
C GLU A 21 -6.19 -15.11 16.79
N ASN A 22 -5.20 -14.23 16.58
CA ASN A 22 -5.43 -12.86 16.11
C ASN A 22 -5.87 -12.85 14.64
N ILE A 23 -5.34 -13.73 13.78
CA ILE A 23 -5.79 -13.86 12.40
C ILE A 23 -7.28 -14.23 12.35
N GLY A 24 -7.69 -15.19 13.18
CA GLY A 24 -9.10 -15.58 13.29
C GLY A 24 -9.99 -14.44 13.80
N SER A 25 -9.55 -13.75 14.86
CA SER A 25 -10.28 -12.60 15.41
C SER A 25 -10.37 -11.44 14.43
N VAL A 26 -9.33 -11.22 13.61
CA VAL A 26 -9.33 -10.25 12.49
C VAL A 26 -10.36 -10.65 11.44
N ALA A 27 -10.38 -11.91 11.00
CA ALA A 27 -11.37 -12.38 10.03
C ALA A 27 -12.80 -12.17 10.54
N ARG A 28 -13.04 -12.41 11.84
CA ARG A 28 -14.33 -12.11 12.47
C ARG A 28 -14.67 -10.62 12.44
N ALA A 29 -13.72 -9.75 12.81
CA ALA A 29 -13.91 -8.30 12.79
C ALA A 29 -14.22 -7.79 11.37
N MET A 30 -13.52 -8.31 10.36
CA MET A 30 -13.76 -8.03 8.95
C MET A 30 -15.17 -8.44 8.52
N CYS A 31 -15.58 -9.66 8.85
CA CYS A 31 -16.90 -10.20 8.53
C CYS A 31 -18.03 -9.34 9.10
N ASN A 32 -17.88 -8.86 10.35
CA ASN A 32 -18.86 -7.98 11.00
C ASN A 32 -19.08 -6.66 10.24
N MET A 33 -18.10 -6.23 9.45
CA MET A 33 -18.07 -4.93 8.77
C MET A 33 -18.13 -5.05 7.24
N GLY A 34 -18.41 -6.25 6.72
CA GLY A 34 -18.59 -6.49 5.28
C GLY A 34 -17.30 -6.65 4.46
N PHE A 35 -16.15 -6.81 5.10
CA PHE A 35 -14.86 -7.03 4.42
C PHE A 35 -14.64 -8.52 4.16
N GLY A 36 -14.29 -8.87 2.92
CA GLY A 36 -14.11 -10.27 2.52
C GLY A 36 -12.69 -10.68 2.12
N ARG A 37 -11.74 -9.73 2.02
CA ARG A 37 -10.39 -9.99 1.48
C ARG A 37 -9.30 -9.83 2.52
N LEU A 38 -8.60 -10.94 2.80
CA LEU A 38 -7.52 -11.05 3.76
C LEU A 38 -6.26 -11.57 3.08
N VAL A 39 -5.13 -10.91 3.31
CA VAL A 39 -3.79 -11.40 2.95
C VAL A 39 -2.96 -11.51 4.23
N VAL A 40 -2.28 -12.63 4.41
CA VAL A 40 -1.39 -12.88 5.54
C VAL A 40 0.03 -13.08 5.01
N ILE A 41 0.97 -12.28 5.51
CA ILE A 41 2.34 -12.24 4.99
C ILE A 41 3.30 -12.76 6.05
N ASP A 42 4.08 -13.78 5.72
CA ASP A 42 5.12 -14.37 6.55
C ASP A 42 4.67 -14.63 8.02
N PRO A 43 3.54 -15.33 8.26
CA PRO A 43 3.12 -15.64 9.62
C PRO A 43 4.08 -16.66 10.26
N PRO A 44 4.73 -16.35 11.41
CA PRO A 44 5.61 -17.31 12.09
C PRO A 44 4.89 -18.59 12.53
N ASN A 45 3.59 -18.52 12.75
CA ASN A 45 2.73 -19.66 13.06
C ASN A 45 1.36 -19.48 12.40
N PHE A 46 0.97 -20.42 11.54
CA PHE A 46 -0.33 -20.45 10.86
C PHE A 46 -1.11 -21.71 11.21
N ASP A 47 -1.45 -21.89 12.50
CA ASP A 47 -2.32 -22.98 12.93
C ASP A 47 -3.78 -22.71 12.53
N ARG A 48 -4.19 -23.31 11.40
CA ARG A 48 -5.54 -23.15 10.86
C ARG A 48 -6.65 -23.54 11.84
N LYS A 49 -6.44 -24.53 12.72
CA LYS A 49 -7.48 -24.94 13.70
C LYS A 49 -7.73 -23.82 14.70
N LYS A 50 -6.67 -23.19 15.20
CA LYS A 50 -6.75 -22.03 16.09
C LYS A 50 -7.38 -20.83 15.40
N ILE A 51 -6.97 -20.53 14.16
CA ILE A 51 -7.53 -19.44 13.37
C ILE A 51 -9.05 -19.60 13.23
N LEU A 52 -9.51 -20.77 12.76
CA LEU A 52 -10.93 -21.02 12.53
C LEU A 52 -11.75 -21.00 13.81
N LYS A 53 -11.19 -21.46 14.94
CA LYS A 53 -11.86 -21.40 16.24
C LYS A 53 -12.25 -19.96 16.62
N LEU A 54 -11.37 -18.99 16.34
CA LEU A 54 -11.61 -17.58 16.67
C LEU A 54 -12.41 -16.84 15.58
N ALA A 55 -12.28 -17.25 14.32
CA ALA A 55 -13.05 -16.68 13.21
C ALA A 55 -14.56 -16.96 13.35
N THR A 56 -14.93 -18.10 13.96
CA THR A 56 -16.30 -18.65 13.99
C THR A 56 -16.79 -19.06 12.60
N HIS A 57 -17.90 -19.81 12.53
CA HIS A 57 -18.43 -20.30 11.25
C HIS A 57 -18.73 -19.17 10.25
N ALA A 58 -19.21 -18.02 10.74
CA ALA A 58 -19.57 -16.88 9.89
C ALA A 58 -18.38 -16.31 9.10
N ALA A 59 -17.18 -16.27 9.67
CA ALA A 59 -15.99 -15.69 9.01
C ALA A 59 -15.02 -16.74 8.44
N SER A 60 -15.35 -18.04 8.52
CA SER A 60 -14.53 -19.13 8.00
C SER A 60 -14.18 -18.94 6.52
N HIS A 61 -15.14 -18.48 5.71
CA HIS A 61 -14.96 -18.21 4.29
C HIS A 61 -13.88 -17.15 3.98
N ILE A 62 -13.63 -16.19 4.89
CA ILE A 62 -12.56 -15.19 4.73
C ILE A 62 -11.21 -15.85 4.94
N VAL A 63 -11.10 -16.73 5.93
CA VAL A 63 -9.88 -17.51 6.18
C VAL A 63 -9.60 -18.45 5.02
N ASP A 64 -10.62 -19.12 4.49
CA ASP A 64 -10.47 -20.08 3.39
C ASP A 64 -10.08 -19.40 2.07
N LYS A 65 -10.53 -18.17 1.84
CA LYS A 65 -10.16 -17.35 0.67
C LYS A 65 -8.91 -16.52 0.89
N SER A 66 -8.33 -16.53 2.10
CA SER A 66 -7.16 -15.72 2.41
C SER A 66 -5.94 -16.21 1.64
N SER A 67 -5.11 -15.28 1.18
CA SER A 67 -3.85 -15.60 0.53
C SER A 67 -2.71 -15.51 1.54
N ILE A 68 -1.80 -16.49 1.51
CA ILE A 68 -0.59 -16.50 2.32
C ILE A 68 0.59 -16.19 1.41
N CYS A 69 1.36 -15.16 1.75
CA CYS A 69 2.52 -14.71 0.97
C CYS A 69 3.77 -14.69 1.84
N SER A 70 4.95 -14.76 1.25
CA SER A 70 6.23 -14.71 1.96
C SER A 70 6.81 -13.29 2.05
N ASP A 71 6.52 -12.43 1.08
CA ASP A 71 7.15 -11.11 0.95
C ASP A 71 6.13 -9.97 0.89
N LEU A 72 6.44 -8.87 1.58
CA LEU A 72 5.57 -7.70 1.67
C LEU A 72 5.51 -6.90 0.37
N LYS A 73 6.66 -6.70 -0.28
CA LYS A 73 6.76 -5.92 -1.52
C LYS A 73 5.97 -6.61 -2.63
N ASP A 74 6.13 -7.91 -2.79
CA ASP A 74 5.46 -8.69 -3.83
C ASP A 74 3.95 -8.75 -3.58
N ALA A 75 3.53 -9.00 -2.34
CA ALA A 75 2.11 -9.01 -1.97
C ALA A 75 1.44 -7.65 -2.23
N LEU A 76 2.17 -6.54 -2.05
CA LEU A 76 1.63 -5.18 -2.25
C LEU A 76 1.70 -4.68 -3.70
N SER A 77 2.43 -5.36 -4.59
CA SER A 77 2.75 -4.90 -5.95
C SER A 77 1.53 -4.52 -6.81
N HIS A 78 0.41 -5.23 -6.67
CA HIS A 78 -0.78 -5.04 -7.49
C HIS A 78 -1.80 -4.05 -6.89
N PHE A 79 -1.53 -3.49 -5.70
CA PHE A 79 -2.40 -2.51 -5.08
C PHE A 79 -2.11 -1.10 -5.61
N ASN A 80 -3.17 -0.33 -5.78
CA ASN A 80 -3.15 1.06 -6.26
C ASN A 80 -2.96 2.06 -5.12
N TYR A 81 -3.33 1.68 -3.90
CA TYR A 81 -3.18 2.52 -2.73
C TYR A 81 -2.91 1.67 -1.50
N VAL A 82 -1.97 2.08 -0.66
CA VAL A 82 -1.47 1.29 0.47
C VAL A 82 -1.46 2.16 1.72
N VAL A 83 -2.08 1.67 2.79
CA VAL A 83 -2.21 2.34 4.08
C VAL A 83 -1.50 1.50 5.13
N GLY A 84 -0.57 2.09 5.87
CA GLY A 84 0.08 1.41 7.00
C GLY A 84 -0.53 1.83 8.34
N ALA A 85 -0.91 0.88 9.19
CA ALA A 85 -1.34 1.17 10.56
C ALA A 85 -0.14 1.36 11.49
N THR A 86 -0.16 2.41 12.31
CA THR A 86 0.92 2.72 13.26
C THR A 86 0.39 3.31 14.57
N ALA A 87 0.92 2.85 15.70
CA ALA A 87 0.74 3.50 17.00
C ALA A 87 1.75 4.66 17.20
N ARG A 88 2.87 4.66 16.47
CA ARG A 88 3.97 5.62 16.63
C ARG A 88 3.71 6.90 15.83
N LEU A 89 3.84 8.04 16.51
CA LEU A 89 3.78 9.38 15.93
C LEU A 89 5.21 9.96 15.79
N GLY A 90 5.47 10.75 14.75
CA GLY A 90 6.75 11.47 14.56
C GLY A 90 7.80 10.80 13.64
N GLY A 91 8.87 11.54 13.34
CA GLY A 91 9.96 11.15 12.42
C GLY A 91 9.65 11.39 10.93
N GLN A 92 10.15 10.53 10.03
CA GLN A 92 9.83 10.54 8.58
C GLN A 92 8.36 10.19 8.25
N ARG A 93 7.51 9.97 9.27
CA ARG A 93 6.09 9.56 9.15
C ARG A 93 5.19 10.78 8.96
N GLN A 94 5.25 11.40 7.78
CA GLN A 94 4.71 12.76 7.54
C GLN A 94 3.18 12.87 7.34
N VAL A 95 2.44 11.79 7.12
CA VAL A 95 0.97 11.86 6.94
C VAL A 95 0.29 10.77 7.75
N VAL A 96 -0.14 11.16 8.95
CA VAL A 96 -0.91 10.29 9.86
C VAL A 96 -2.37 10.74 9.84
N ASN A 97 -3.23 9.91 9.26
CA ASN A 97 -4.67 10.13 9.30
C ASN A 97 -5.28 9.48 10.54
N THR A 98 -6.35 10.08 11.06
CA THR A 98 -7.25 9.37 11.99
C THR A 98 -8.13 8.40 11.21
N PRO A 99 -8.77 7.40 11.84
CA PRO A 99 -9.67 6.47 11.16
C PRO A 99 -10.78 7.19 10.38
N SER A 100 -11.29 8.31 10.91
CA SER A 100 -12.30 9.14 10.24
C SER A 100 -11.80 9.73 8.93
N LYS A 101 -10.63 10.39 8.96
CA LYS A 101 -10.01 10.99 7.76
C LYS A 101 -9.60 9.92 6.75
N LEU A 102 -9.14 8.77 7.25
CA LEU A 102 -8.82 7.63 6.40
C LEU A 102 -10.06 7.16 5.64
N ALA A 103 -11.17 6.89 6.34
CA ALA A 103 -12.38 6.37 5.71
C ALA A 103 -12.90 7.31 4.60
N GLN A 104 -12.95 8.62 4.87
CA GLN A 104 -13.34 9.63 3.87
C GLN A 104 -12.42 9.63 2.64
N LYS A 105 -11.10 9.47 2.86
CA LYS A 105 -10.11 9.43 1.77
C LYS A 105 -10.21 8.15 0.95
N LEU A 106 -10.41 6.99 1.59
CA LEU A 106 -10.46 5.70 0.91
C LEU A 106 -11.76 5.49 0.15
N ALA A 107 -12.85 6.11 0.58
CA ALA A 107 -14.16 5.89 -0.02
C ALA A 107 -14.21 6.15 -1.54
N PRO A 108 -13.77 7.30 -2.09
CA PRO A 108 -13.74 7.52 -3.54
C PRO A 108 -12.68 6.67 -4.25
N ILE A 109 -11.56 6.34 -3.58
CA ILE A 109 -10.49 5.50 -4.15
C ILE A 109 -10.99 4.07 -4.35
N SER A 110 -11.70 3.53 -3.36
CA SER A 110 -12.13 2.12 -3.31
C SER A 110 -12.99 1.70 -4.49
N ILE A 111 -13.64 2.63 -5.18
CA ILE A 111 -14.57 2.31 -6.27
C ILE A 111 -13.83 1.63 -7.43
N GLU A 112 -12.69 2.19 -7.86
CA GLU A 112 -11.96 1.73 -9.07
C GLU A 112 -10.54 1.24 -8.76
N ASN A 113 -10.10 1.33 -7.50
CA ASN A 113 -8.71 1.07 -7.12
C ASN A 113 -8.62 0.04 -6.00
N ARG A 114 -7.68 -0.90 -6.13
CA ARG A 114 -7.36 -1.85 -5.07
C ARG A 114 -6.59 -1.15 -3.95
N ILE A 115 -7.07 -1.27 -2.73
CA ILE A 115 -6.51 -0.70 -1.51
C ILE A 115 -6.01 -1.82 -0.60
N ALA A 116 -4.78 -1.72 -0.11
CA ALA A 116 -4.27 -2.53 0.99
C ALA A 116 -4.23 -1.71 2.28
N ILE A 117 -4.74 -2.27 3.38
CA ILE A 117 -4.57 -1.73 4.73
C ILE A 117 -3.71 -2.71 5.52
N VAL A 118 -2.46 -2.32 5.76
CA VAL A 118 -1.40 -3.15 6.32
C VAL A 118 -1.29 -2.93 7.83
N PHE A 119 -1.35 -4.02 8.57
CA PHE A 119 -1.12 -4.07 10.01
C PHE A 119 0.15 -4.89 10.27
N GLY A 120 1.03 -4.37 11.12
CA GLY A 120 2.27 -5.06 11.49
C GLY A 120 2.11 -6.02 12.67
N PRO A 121 3.22 -6.64 13.11
CA PRO A 121 3.26 -7.53 14.27
C PRO A 121 2.80 -6.83 15.55
N GLU A 122 2.24 -7.62 16.47
CA GLU A 122 1.61 -7.15 17.71
C GLU A 122 2.58 -6.41 18.65
N ASP A 123 3.84 -6.82 18.67
CA ASP A 123 4.87 -6.34 19.59
C ASP A 123 5.61 -5.08 19.11
N ARG A 124 5.83 -4.96 17.80
CA ARG A 124 6.68 -3.90 17.21
C ARG A 124 6.00 -3.03 16.16
N GLY A 125 4.84 -3.45 15.64
CA GLY A 125 4.18 -2.81 14.51
C GLY A 125 5.04 -2.82 13.22
N LEU A 126 4.66 -1.98 12.25
CA LEU A 126 5.39 -1.85 11.00
C LEU A 126 6.77 -1.20 11.20
N SER A 127 7.78 -1.79 10.57
CA SER A 127 9.13 -1.23 10.51
C SER A 127 9.20 0.00 9.61
N ASN A 128 10.32 0.73 9.65
CA ASN A 128 10.53 1.84 8.72
C ASN A 128 10.62 1.36 7.27
N GLU A 129 11.09 0.13 7.04
CA GLU A 129 11.15 -0.47 5.70
C GLU A 129 9.73 -0.77 5.19
N ASP A 130 8.89 -1.35 6.03
CA ASP A 130 7.49 -1.64 5.69
C ASP A 130 6.71 -0.36 5.34
N ILE A 131 6.97 0.70 6.10
CA ILE A 131 6.33 2.01 5.90
C ILE A 131 6.66 2.63 4.54
N ARG A 132 7.83 2.33 3.94
CA ARG A 132 8.19 2.84 2.59
C ARG A 132 7.29 2.30 1.49
N TYR A 133 6.60 1.19 1.73
CA TYR A 133 5.60 0.66 0.79
C TYR A 133 4.24 1.37 0.90
N CYS A 134 4.01 2.13 1.98
CA CYS A 134 2.76 2.79 2.26
C CYS A 134 2.69 4.19 1.62
N HIS A 135 1.53 4.54 1.09
CA HIS A 135 1.26 5.89 0.57
C HIS A 135 0.93 6.86 1.71
N ILE A 136 0.22 6.36 2.73
CA ILE A 136 -0.12 7.08 3.94
C ILE A 136 -0.07 6.16 5.15
N LEU A 137 -0.05 6.77 6.32
CA LEU A 137 -0.20 6.06 7.58
C LEU A 137 -1.54 6.42 8.24
N VAL A 138 -2.07 5.47 9.01
CA VAL A 138 -3.21 5.68 9.89
C VAL A 138 -2.78 5.41 11.32
N ASN A 139 -3.14 6.32 12.21
CA ASN A 139 -3.04 6.12 13.64
C ASN A 139 -4.44 6.08 14.23
N ILE A 140 -4.67 5.13 15.12
CA ILE A 140 -5.87 5.10 15.95
C ILE A 140 -5.53 5.84 17.23
N PRO A 141 -6.15 7.01 17.50
CA PRO A 141 -5.90 7.71 18.75
C PRO A 141 -6.27 6.84 19.95
N THR A 142 -5.40 6.81 20.95
CA THR A 142 -5.60 6.11 22.22
C THR A 142 -5.37 7.09 23.37
N ALA A 143 -5.71 6.68 24.59
CA ALA A 143 -5.18 7.32 25.79
C ALA A 143 -3.66 7.06 25.94
N GLU A 144 -3.11 7.30 27.13
CA GLU A 144 -1.67 7.14 27.40
C GLU A 144 -1.12 5.77 27.03
N PHE A 145 -1.91 4.70 27.25
CA PHE A 145 -1.57 3.36 26.82
C PHE A 145 -1.96 3.12 25.35
N SER A 146 -0.96 3.07 24.47
CA SER A 146 -1.11 3.01 23.01
C SER A 146 -0.82 1.62 22.41
N SER A 147 -1.33 0.57 23.06
CA SER A 147 -1.18 -0.82 22.61
C SER A 147 -2.54 -1.49 22.41
N LEU A 148 -3.13 -1.27 21.24
CA LEU A 148 -4.34 -1.99 20.82
C LEU A 148 -3.97 -3.40 20.35
N ASN A 149 -4.80 -4.40 20.70
CA ASN A 149 -4.69 -5.71 20.07
C ASN A 149 -4.95 -5.59 18.55
N LEU A 150 -4.29 -6.45 17.76
CA LEU A 150 -4.39 -6.45 16.29
C LEU A 150 -5.84 -6.48 15.79
N ALA A 151 -6.67 -7.37 16.31
CA ALA A 151 -8.07 -7.48 15.89
C ALA A 151 -8.90 -6.26 16.30
N GLN A 152 -8.60 -5.62 17.44
CA GLN A 152 -9.25 -4.38 17.86
C GLN A 152 -8.89 -3.22 16.92
N ALA A 153 -7.62 -3.11 16.53
CA ALA A 153 -7.17 -2.10 15.58
C ALA A 153 -7.86 -2.28 14.22
N VAL A 154 -7.92 -3.51 13.70
CA VAL A 154 -8.66 -3.82 12.47
C VAL A 154 -10.14 -3.47 12.61
N MET A 155 -10.76 -3.86 13.72
CA MET A 155 -12.18 -3.59 13.97
C MET A 155 -12.51 -2.09 13.90
N ILE A 156 -11.72 -1.23 14.53
CA ILE A 156 -11.93 0.23 14.52
C ILE A 156 -11.83 0.79 13.09
N ILE A 157 -10.83 0.36 12.32
CA ILE A 157 -10.64 0.81 10.93
C ILE A 157 -11.79 0.32 10.04
N CYS A 158 -12.12 -0.97 10.09
CA CYS A 158 -13.21 -1.56 9.33
C CYS A 158 -14.55 -0.91 9.69
N TYR A 159 -14.84 -0.71 10.97
CA TYR A 159 -16.05 -0.02 11.42
C TYR A 159 -16.14 1.39 10.86
N LYS A 160 -15.04 2.14 10.90
CA LYS A 160 -15.05 3.52 10.44
C LYS A 160 -15.28 3.62 8.93
N ILE A 161 -14.68 2.73 8.15
CA ILE A 161 -14.94 2.62 6.71
C ILE A 161 -16.38 2.19 6.44
N PHE A 162 -16.89 1.20 7.19
CA PHE A 162 -18.26 0.71 7.04
C PHE A 162 -19.29 1.82 7.23
N ILE A 163 -19.19 2.59 8.32
CA ILE A 163 -20.16 3.68 8.56
C ILE A 163 -20.04 4.81 7.52
N THR A 164 -18.83 5.12 7.03
CA THR A 164 -18.67 6.06 5.91
C THR A 164 -19.31 5.51 4.63
N GLY A 165 -19.27 4.20 4.42
CA GLY A 165 -19.93 3.55 3.28
C GLY A 165 -21.46 3.56 3.32
N LEU A 166 -22.07 3.89 4.47
CA LEU A 166 -23.52 4.06 4.59
C LEU A 166 -23.99 5.40 3.98
N GLU A 167 -23.09 6.38 3.85
CA GLU A 167 -23.37 7.65 3.19
C GLU A 167 -23.57 7.41 1.67
N LYS A 168 -24.62 8.02 1.10
CA LYS A 168 -24.93 7.90 -0.34
C LYS A 168 -24.37 9.12 -1.07
N ASN A 169 -23.80 8.89 -2.26
CA ASN A 169 -23.25 9.85 -3.23
C ASN A 169 -21.78 10.18 -3.05
N MET A 170 -20.92 9.50 -3.81
CA MET A 170 -19.50 9.85 -3.92
C MET A 170 -19.05 9.77 -5.38
N GLU A 171 -18.23 10.71 -5.80
CA GLU A 171 -17.53 10.59 -7.08
C GLU A 171 -16.35 9.63 -6.95
N SER A 172 -16.11 8.86 -7.99
CA SER A 172 -14.97 7.95 -8.00
C SER A 172 -13.67 8.71 -8.22
N ALA A 173 -12.63 8.35 -7.46
CA ALA A 173 -11.29 8.71 -7.85
C ALA A 173 -10.94 8.01 -9.18
N PRO A 174 -10.10 8.64 -10.04
CA PRO A 174 -9.59 7.98 -11.23
C PRO A 174 -8.71 6.78 -10.86
N ARG A 175 -8.41 5.92 -11.84
CA ARG A 175 -7.47 4.80 -11.66
C ARG A 175 -6.06 5.32 -11.35
N LEU A 176 -5.63 5.09 -10.12
CA LEU A 176 -4.29 5.33 -9.62
C LEU A 176 -3.33 4.28 -10.17
N ALA A 177 -2.05 4.62 -10.28
CA ALA A 177 -1.02 3.66 -10.63
C ALA A 177 -0.86 2.63 -9.50
N SER A 178 -0.73 1.37 -9.88
CA SER A 178 -0.34 0.29 -8.96
C SER A 178 1.09 0.49 -8.44
N ARG A 179 1.40 -0.16 -7.31
CA ARG A 179 2.78 -0.22 -6.79
C ARG A 179 3.76 -0.73 -7.84
N HIS A 180 3.39 -1.73 -8.63
CA HIS A 180 4.21 -2.25 -9.72
C HIS A 180 4.47 -1.20 -10.81
N GLU A 181 3.43 -0.47 -11.23
CA GLU A 181 3.59 0.63 -12.21
C GLU A 181 4.47 1.77 -11.67
N LEU A 182 4.30 2.13 -10.40
CA LEU A 182 5.10 3.14 -9.72
C LEU A 182 6.56 2.71 -9.55
N ASP A 183 6.80 1.50 -9.03
CA ASP A 183 8.13 0.95 -8.82
C ASP A 183 8.90 0.85 -10.16
N GLY A 184 8.25 0.35 -11.22
CA GLY A 184 8.85 0.33 -12.55
C GLY A 184 9.17 1.73 -13.13
N MET A 185 8.39 2.76 -12.76
CA MET A 185 8.72 4.15 -13.13
C MET A 185 9.91 4.67 -12.33
N TYR A 186 9.99 4.40 -11.02
CA TYR A 186 11.14 4.79 -10.21
C TYR A 186 12.42 4.11 -10.66
N ASP A 187 12.36 2.85 -11.04
CA ASP A 187 13.51 2.11 -11.57
C ASP A 187 14.01 2.72 -12.90
N GLN A 188 13.09 3.10 -13.80
CA GLN A 188 13.44 3.79 -15.04
C GLN A 188 13.99 5.21 -14.80
N LEU A 189 13.43 5.95 -13.84
CA LEU A 189 13.97 7.25 -13.43
C LEU A 189 15.37 7.10 -12.84
N LYS A 190 15.61 6.10 -12.00
CA LYS A 190 16.93 5.80 -11.43
C LYS A 190 17.95 5.55 -12.54
N ASP A 191 17.65 4.64 -13.46
CA ASP A 191 18.53 4.31 -14.57
C ASP A 191 18.86 5.55 -15.41
N ILE A 192 17.83 6.30 -15.85
CA ILE A 192 18.07 7.44 -16.75
C ILE A 192 18.82 8.57 -16.08
N LEU A 193 18.49 8.89 -14.82
CA LEU A 193 19.14 9.99 -14.09
C LEU A 193 20.60 9.68 -13.74
N VAL A 194 20.93 8.41 -13.48
CA VAL A 194 22.33 7.97 -13.34
C VAL A 194 23.07 8.13 -14.67
N ARG A 195 22.46 7.67 -15.77
CA ARG A 195 23.11 7.67 -17.09
C ARG A 195 23.38 9.06 -17.65
N ILE A 196 22.51 10.02 -17.38
CA ILE A 196 22.73 11.43 -17.75
C ILE A 196 23.59 12.19 -16.72
N SER A 197 24.17 11.49 -15.73
CA SER A 197 24.98 12.07 -14.66
C SER A 197 24.27 13.13 -13.81
N TYR A 198 22.94 13.09 -13.74
CA TYR A 198 22.16 14.00 -12.89
C TYR A 198 22.22 13.59 -11.42
N ILE A 199 22.23 12.28 -11.13
CA ILE A 199 22.40 11.77 -9.76
C ILE A 199 23.70 10.96 -9.63
N ASN A 200 24.32 11.06 -8.45
CA ASN A 200 25.52 10.32 -8.12
C ASN A 200 25.25 8.79 -8.13
N PRO A 201 25.97 7.99 -8.94
CA PRO A 201 25.83 6.53 -8.97
C PRO A 201 26.12 5.83 -7.64
N GLU A 202 26.90 6.45 -6.76
CA GLU A 202 27.24 5.91 -5.43
C GLU A 202 26.10 6.01 -4.42
N ASN A 203 25.15 6.93 -4.64
CA ASN A 203 23.99 7.09 -3.75
C ASN A 203 22.69 7.47 -4.49
N PRO A 204 22.22 6.62 -5.41
CA PRO A 204 21.02 6.89 -6.19
C PRO A 204 19.74 6.75 -5.34
N ASP A 205 19.75 5.89 -4.33
CA ASP A 205 18.56 5.58 -3.52
C ASP A 205 18.11 6.78 -2.67
N TYR A 206 19.03 7.64 -2.24
CA TYR A 206 18.67 8.90 -1.58
C TYR A 206 17.76 9.77 -2.47
N TRP A 207 18.14 9.96 -3.73
CA TRP A 207 17.36 10.74 -4.70
C TRP A 207 16.02 10.08 -5.03
N ILE A 208 16.02 8.78 -5.23
CA ILE A 208 14.79 8.03 -5.53
C ILE A 208 13.83 8.07 -4.34
N ASN A 209 14.31 8.03 -3.10
CA ASN A 209 13.47 8.21 -1.92
C ASN A 209 12.83 9.60 -1.89
N ASN A 210 13.58 10.65 -2.24
CA ASN A 210 13.02 12.00 -2.34
C ASN A 210 11.94 12.10 -3.43
N LEU A 211 12.15 11.48 -4.60
CA LEU A 211 11.12 11.41 -5.65
C LEU A 211 9.89 10.62 -5.19
N ARG A 212 10.08 9.49 -4.51
CA ARG A 212 8.98 8.71 -3.90
C ARG A 212 8.16 9.57 -2.94
N HIS A 213 8.82 10.35 -2.08
CA HIS A 213 8.15 11.28 -1.16
C HIS A 213 7.43 12.43 -1.87
N PHE A 214 7.98 12.93 -2.98
CA PHE A 214 7.34 13.96 -3.78
C PHE A 214 6.06 13.44 -4.45
N PHE A 215 6.17 12.33 -5.18
CA PHE A 215 5.05 11.80 -5.96
C PHE A 215 3.97 11.12 -5.11
N SER A 216 4.28 10.63 -3.91
CA SER A 216 3.27 10.06 -3.00
C SER A 216 2.20 11.07 -2.60
N ARG A 217 2.51 12.38 -2.63
CA ARG A 217 1.57 13.47 -2.37
C ARG A 217 0.57 13.68 -3.51
N LEU A 218 0.96 13.35 -4.74
CA LEU A 218 0.18 13.63 -5.95
C LEU A 218 -0.80 12.51 -6.33
N GLN A 219 -0.66 11.30 -5.75
CA GLN A 219 -1.47 10.13 -6.09
C GLN A 219 -1.51 9.87 -7.61
N LEU A 220 -0.34 9.57 -8.17
CA LEU A 220 -0.18 9.44 -9.62
C LEU A 220 -1.15 8.41 -10.23
N ARG A 221 -1.74 8.79 -11.35
CA ARG A 221 -2.59 7.95 -12.19
C ARG A 221 -1.73 7.08 -13.10
N ALA A 222 -2.26 5.93 -13.52
CA ALA A 222 -1.55 5.03 -14.45
C ALA A 222 -1.12 5.75 -15.75
N LYS A 223 -1.94 6.68 -16.25
CA LYS A 223 -1.62 7.51 -17.42
C LYS A 223 -0.43 8.45 -17.17
N GLU A 224 -0.34 9.06 -16.00
CA GLU A 224 0.75 9.98 -15.64
C GLU A 224 2.07 9.22 -15.51
N VAL A 225 2.03 8.05 -14.89
CA VAL A 225 3.17 7.13 -14.83
C VAL A 225 3.64 6.76 -16.25
N SER A 226 2.73 6.44 -17.16
CA SER A 226 3.06 6.13 -18.55
C SER A 226 3.75 7.31 -19.28
N ILE A 227 3.30 8.54 -19.02
CA ILE A 227 3.92 9.76 -19.58
C ILE A 227 5.35 9.92 -19.07
N ILE A 228 5.57 9.80 -17.75
CA ILE A 228 6.91 9.93 -17.15
C ILE A 228 7.86 8.86 -17.71
N ARG A 229 7.39 7.61 -17.82
CA ARG A 229 8.14 6.53 -18.45
C ARG A 229 8.41 6.79 -19.94
N GLY A 230 7.48 7.42 -20.65
CA GLY A 230 7.66 7.92 -22.01
C GLY A 230 8.80 8.93 -22.13
N ILE A 231 8.85 9.91 -21.22
CA ILE A 231 9.94 10.90 -21.15
C ILE A 231 11.28 10.21 -20.93
N CYS A 232 11.37 9.25 -19.98
CA CYS A 232 12.60 8.49 -19.74
C CYS A 232 13.09 7.75 -21.00
N ARG A 233 12.17 7.10 -21.73
CA ARG A 233 12.49 6.43 -22.99
C ARG A 233 12.98 7.39 -24.06
N GLN A 234 12.40 8.58 -24.14
CA GLN A 234 12.80 9.58 -25.12
C GLN A 234 14.21 10.13 -24.83
N ILE A 235 14.53 10.37 -23.56
CA ILE A 235 15.88 10.78 -23.14
C ILE A 235 16.89 9.67 -23.46
N ASP A 236 16.57 8.41 -23.15
CA ASP A 236 17.44 7.27 -23.46
C ASP A 236 17.73 7.14 -24.96
N TRP A 237 16.67 7.20 -25.78
CA TRP A 237 16.79 7.18 -27.23
C TRP A 237 17.67 8.32 -27.75
N TYR A 238 17.44 9.55 -27.26
CA TYR A 238 18.21 10.71 -27.70
C TYR A 238 19.69 10.59 -27.33
N GLY A 239 20.00 10.14 -26.11
CA GLY A 239 21.38 9.91 -25.67
C GLY A 239 22.11 8.85 -26.52
N LYS A 240 21.43 7.75 -26.84
CA LYS A 240 21.98 6.71 -27.75
C LYS A 240 22.21 7.25 -29.17
N LYS A 241 21.27 8.05 -29.68
CA LYS A 241 21.39 8.68 -30.99
C LYS A 241 22.61 9.60 -31.05
N CYS A 242 22.74 10.55 -30.12
CA CYS A 242 23.89 11.47 -30.08
C CYS A 242 25.23 10.73 -29.93
N TYR A 243 25.26 9.64 -29.16
CA TYR A 243 26.46 8.81 -29.06
C TYR A 243 26.82 8.15 -30.39
N GLY A 244 25.83 7.61 -31.12
CA GLY A 244 26.02 7.05 -32.46
C GLY A 244 26.48 8.09 -33.47
N ASP A 245 25.77 9.22 -33.54
CA ASP A 245 26.11 10.33 -34.44
C ASP A 245 27.56 10.82 -34.20
N GLY A 246 27.99 10.91 -32.93
CA GLY A 246 29.36 11.29 -32.58
C GLY A 246 30.43 10.24 -32.90
N GLN A 247 30.09 8.95 -32.98
CA GLN A 247 31.04 7.92 -33.44
C GLN A 247 31.23 8.00 -34.96
N ASP A 248 30.15 8.25 -35.70
CA ASP A 248 30.19 8.37 -37.17
C ASP A 248 30.97 9.61 -37.63
N ASP A 249 30.96 10.69 -36.84
CA ASP A 249 31.74 11.91 -37.10
C ASP A 249 33.26 11.77 -36.82
N VAL A 250 33.69 10.79 -36.01
CA VAL A 250 35.11 10.53 -35.72
C VAL A 250 35.76 9.62 -36.77
N VAL A 251 34.96 8.91 -37.57
CA VAL A 251 35.41 7.96 -38.60
C VAL A 251 35.53 8.62 -39.99
N LYS A 252 35.08 9.87 -40.14
CA LYS A 252 35.25 10.69 -41.35
C LYS A 252 36.41 11.67 -41.21
#